data_AF-A0A728B9X7-F1
#
_entry.id   AF-A0A728B9X7-F1
#
_cell.length_a   1.000
_cell.length_b   1.000
_cell.length_c   1.000
_cell.angle_alpha   90.00
_cell.angle_beta   90.00
_cell.angle_gamma   90.00
#
_symmetry.space_group_name_H-M   'P 1'
#
loop_
_entity.id
_entity.type
_entity.pdbx_description
1 polymer ?
#
loop_
_entity_poly.entity_id
_entity_poly.type
_entity_poly.pdbx_seq_one_letter_code
_entity_poly.pdbx_strand_id
1 'polypeptide(L)'
;LWVEHQDKGRLELNFLIPNTELLTGKRLQPYYDRADRPRIDAWQTIVNGRLGLHDPNAPENRRALVTPSALPETKQEAAQAITRGLLALASSGELKTRQDVTEALESAGFEVVRTTKSSISIADPDGGRNIRLKGAIYEQSFNAGEGLRAEIESAAAEYRRDAESRIQRAREVCQSGTERKREENQ
;
A
#
# COMPACT_ATOMS: atom_id res chain seq x y z
N LEU A 1 -22.50 17.97 -3.90
CA LEU A 1 -22.61 17.37 -5.25
C LEU A 1 -21.86 16.04 -5.22
N TRP A 2 -22.38 15.00 -5.88
CA TRP A 2 -21.60 13.79 -6.13
C TRP A 2 -21.56 13.51 -7.62
N VAL A 3 -20.47 12.92 -8.09
CA VAL A 3 -20.21 12.59 -9.49
C VAL A 3 -19.93 11.09 -9.55
N GLU A 4 -20.75 10.40 -10.33
CA GLU A 4 -20.46 9.03 -10.74
C GLU A 4 -19.44 9.05 -11.87
N HIS A 5 -18.38 8.26 -11.73
CA HIS A 5 -17.40 8.04 -12.78
C HIS A 5 -17.26 6.53 -13.00
N GLN A 6 -17.38 6.09 -14.25
CA GLN A 6 -17.08 4.72 -14.64
C GLN A 6 -15.85 4.76 -15.54
N ASP A 7 -14.68 4.40 -15.00
CA ASP A 7 -13.42 4.28 -15.75
C ASP A 7 -12.83 2.89 -15.56
N LYS A 8 -12.25 2.33 -16.63
CA LYS A 8 -11.58 1.01 -16.64
C LYS A 8 -12.40 -0.11 -15.99
N GLY A 9 -13.73 -0.08 -16.19
CA GLY A 9 -14.65 -1.08 -15.65
C GLY A 9 -14.89 -1.00 -14.13
N ARG A 10 -14.56 0.13 -13.48
CA ARG A 10 -14.79 0.36 -12.05
C ARG A 10 -15.71 1.54 -11.83
N LEU A 11 -16.64 1.40 -10.88
CA LEU A 11 -17.50 2.47 -10.40
C LEU A 11 -16.75 3.29 -9.33
N GLU A 12 -16.60 4.58 -9.58
CA GLU A 12 -16.01 5.56 -8.68
C GLU A 12 -17.05 6.63 -8.33
N LEU A 13 -17.37 6.76 -7.04
CA LEU A 13 -18.28 7.79 -6.53
C LEU A 13 -17.47 8.92 -5.89
N ASN A 14 -17.45 10.08 -6.53
CA ASN A 14 -16.70 11.24 -6.06
C ASN A 14 -17.65 12.24 -5.39
N PHE A 15 -17.33 12.65 -4.16
CA PHE A 15 -18.09 13.65 -3.42
C PHE A 15 -17.36 14.99 -3.45
N LEU A 16 -18.07 16.05 -3.88
CA LEU A 16 -17.54 17.41 -3.88
C LEU A 16 -18.09 18.16 -2.67
N ILE A 17 -17.16 18.57 -1.80
CA ILE A 17 -17.43 19.36 -0.60
C ILE A 17 -16.74 20.72 -0.76
N PRO A 18 -17.47 21.85 -0.68
CA PRO A 18 -16.85 23.17 -0.69
C PRO A 18 -15.89 23.34 0.49
N ASN A 19 -14.70 23.91 0.25
CA ASN A 19 -13.73 24.25 1.31
C ASN A 19 -13.99 25.63 1.93
N THR A 20 -15.23 26.11 1.84
CA THR A 20 -15.67 27.39 2.38
C THR A 20 -17.01 27.17 3.06
N GLU A 21 -17.12 27.66 4.30
CA GLU A 21 -18.38 27.69 5.03
C GLU A 21 -19.20 28.88 4.48
N LEU A 22 -20.45 28.60 4.07
CA LEU A 22 -21.23 29.52 3.23
C LEU A 22 -21.76 30.73 4.00
N LEU A 23 -22.01 30.63 5.31
CA LEU A 23 -22.56 31.72 6.11
C LEU A 23 -21.50 32.75 6.52
N THR A 24 -20.30 32.28 6.84
CA THR A 24 -19.21 33.10 7.37
C THR A 24 -18.16 33.45 6.32
N GLY A 25 -18.17 32.76 5.17
CA GLY A 25 -17.15 32.89 4.13
C GLY A 25 -15.76 32.37 4.55
N LYS A 26 -15.64 31.75 5.73
CA LYS A 26 -14.37 31.23 6.24
C LYS A 26 -14.00 29.91 5.60
N ARG A 27 -12.71 29.56 5.66
CA ARG A 27 -12.22 28.25 5.21
C ARG A 27 -12.88 27.13 6.02
N LEU A 28 -13.53 26.21 5.33
CA LEU A 28 -13.94 24.92 5.86
C LEU A 28 -12.86 23.89 5.49
N GLN A 29 -12.42 23.09 6.44
CA GLN A 29 -11.51 21.98 6.19
C GLN A 29 -12.25 20.66 6.45
N PRO A 30 -12.92 20.08 5.43
CA PRO A 30 -13.69 18.84 5.59
C PRO A 30 -12.82 17.65 5.98
N TYR A 31 -11.56 17.66 5.54
CA TYR A 31 -10.61 16.58 5.75
C TYR A 31 -9.23 17.10 6.15
N TYR A 32 -8.66 16.49 7.17
CA TYR A 32 -7.28 16.64 7.59
C TYR A 32 -6.66 15.27 7.83
N ASP A 33 -5.77 14.86 6.94
CA ASP A 33 -5.22 13.49 6.85
C ASP A 33 -4.79 12.92 8.21
N ARG A 34 -4.00 13.68 8.97
CA ARG A 34 -3.47 13.22 10.27
C ARG A 34 -4.56 12.87 11.29
N ALA A 35 -5.68 13.59 11.28
CA ALA A 35 -6.77 13.38 12.23
C ALA A 35 -7.83 12.41 11.70
N ASP A 36 -8.12 12.47 10.40
CA ASP A 36 -9.26 11.80 9.79
C ASP A 36 -8.91 10.45 9.15
N ARG A 37 -7.69 10.25 8.64
CA ARG A 37 -7.28 8.99 7.98
C ARG A 37 -7.55 7.76 8.85
N PRO A 38 -7.17 7.71 10.14
CA PRO A 38 -7.42 6.52 10.96
C PRO A 38 -8.91 6.15 11.05
N ARG A 39 -9.81 7.15 11.14
CA ARG A 39 -11.26 6.93 11.18
C ARG A 39 -11.77 6.41 9.84
N ILE A 40 -11.31 7.00 8.73
CA ILE A 40 -11.73 6.60 7.38
C ILE A 40 -11.25 5.18 7.06
N ASP A 41 -9.99 4.85 7.36
CA ASP A 41 -9.43 3.51 7.15
C ASP A 41 -10.19 2.46 7.98
N ALA A 42 -10.55 2.81 9.22
CA ALA A 42 -11.38 1.98 10.08
C ALA A 42 -12.80 1.78 9.52
N TRP A 43 -13.45 2.87 9.07
CA TRP A 43 -14.74 2.79 8.39
C TRP A 43 -14.69 1.90 7.15
N GLN A 44 -13.67 2.04 6.30
CA GLN A 44 -13.47 1.19 5.13
C GLN A 44 -13.36 -0.28 5.53
N THR A 45 -12.57 -0.59 6.57
CA THR A 45 -12.42 -1.97 7.08
C THR A 45 -13.76 -2.56 7.52
N ILE A 46 -14.59 -1.78 8.23
CA ILE A 46 -15.92 -2.21 8.69
C ILE A 46 -16.85 -2.44 7.50
N VAL A 47 -16.91 -1.49 6.55
CA VAL A 47 -17.79 -1.56 5.37
C VAL A 47 -17.40 -2.72 4.47
N ASN A 48 -16.12 -2.90 4.20
CA ASN A 48 -15.61 -4.02 3.40
C ASN A 48 -15.99 -5.36 4.05
N GLY A 49 -15.74 -5.51 5.35
CA GLY A 49 -16.09 -6.73 6.08
C GLY A 49 -17.59 -7.00 6.12
N ARG A 50 -18.41 -5.96 6.34
CA ARG A 50 -19.88 -6.08 6.42
C ARG A 50 -20.51 -6.43 5.08
N LEU A 51 -20.02 -5.85 4.00
CA LEU A 51 -20.61 -5.98 2.67
C LEU A 51 -19.89 -7.02 1.79
N GLY A 52 -18.81 -7.64 2.28
CA GLY A 52 -18.00 -8.57 1.50
C GLY A 52 -17.30 -7.90 0.30
N LEU A 53 -16.91 -6.64 0.44
CA LEU A 53 -16.23 -5.91 -0.64
C LEU A 53 -14.77 -6.36 -0.77
N HIS A 54 -14.21 -6.15 -1.96
CA HIS A 54 -12.78 -6.35 -2.21
C HIS A 54 -11.94 -5.51 -1.24
N ASP A 55 -11.04 -6.17 -0.52
CA ASP A 55 -10.14 -5.52 0.44
C ASP A 55 -8.77 -5.25 -0.20
N PRO A 56 -8.44 -3.98 -0.50
CA PRO A 56 -7.16 -3.65 -1.13
C PRO A 56 -5.95 -3.94 -0.25
N ASN A 57 -6.14 -4.13 1.07
CA ASN A 57 -5.06 -4.42 2.01
C ASN A 57 -4.83 -5.91 2.24
N ALA A 58 -5.65 -6.78 1.63
CA ALA A 58 -5.47 -8.23 1.74
C ALA A 58 -4.10 -8.66 1.17
N PRO A 59 -3.37 -9.59 1.81
CA PRO A 59 -2.05 -10.02 1.37
C PRO A 59 -1.96 -10.44 -0.10
N GLU A 60 -2.99 -11.11 -0.61
CA GLU A 60 -3.14 -11.52 -2.01
C GLU A 60 -3.13 -10.35 -3.00
N ASN A 61 -3.49 -9.14 -2.55
CA ASN A 61 -3.51 -7.92 -3.36
C ASN A 61 -2.19 -7.14 -3.28
N ARG A 62 -1.23 -7.57 -2.44
CA ARG A 62 0.08 -6.91 -2.35
C ARG A 62 0.83 -7.08 -3.66
N ARG A 63 1.30 -5.96 -4.20
CA ARG A 63 2.09 -5.96 -5.43
C ARG A 63 3.55 -6.27 -5.12
N ALA A 64 4.18 -7.08 -5.97
CA ALA A 64 5.62 -7.30 -5.93
C ALA A 64 6.41 -5.99 -6.11
N LEU A 65 5.89 -5.08 -6.94
CA LEU A 65 6.45 -3.74 -7.17
C LEU A 65 5.35 -2.67 -7.17
N VAL A 66 5.64 -1.53 -6.55
CA VAL A 66 4.84 -0.31 -6.53
C VAL A 66 5.67 0.80 -7.15
N THR A 67 5.31 1.20 -8.37
CA THR A 67 5.93 2.32 -9.06
C THR A 67 5.16 3.62 -8.83
N PRO A 68 5.82 4.73 -8.47
CA PRO A 68 5.20 6.05 -8.48
C PRO A 68 4.79 6.44 -9.91
N SER A 69 3.61 7.03 -10.09
CA SER A 69 3.12 7.47 -11.40
C SER A 69 3.99 8.55 -12.06
N ALA A 70 4.72 9.34 -11.26
CA ALA A 70 5.61 10.39 -11.74
C ALA A 70 7.05 9.92 -12.03
N LEU A 71 7.33 8.61 -11.92
CA LEU A 71 8.66 8.08 -12.23
C LEU A 71 8.88 8.09 -13.76
N PRO A 72 10.04 8.52 -14.28
CA PRO A 72 10.33 8.42 -15.71
C PRO A 72 10.17 6.97 -16.23
N GLU A 73 9.66 6.83 -17.45
CA GLU A 73 9.32 5.52 -18.04
C GLU A 73 10.49 4.54 -18.04
N THR A 74 11.68 4.99 -18.44
CA THR A 74 12.92 4.19 -18.43
C THR A 74 13.23 3.61 -17.05
N LYS A 75 13.03 4.39 -15.97
CA LYS A 75 13.23 3.93 -14.59
C LYS A 75 12.12 2.99 -14.13
N GLN A 76 10.89 3.16 -14.62
CA GLN A 76 9.80 2.21 -14.37
C GLN A 76 10.13 0.86 -15.02
N GLU A 77 10.58 0.87 -16.27
CA GLU A 77 10.98 -0.33 -17.01
C GLU A 77 12.15 -1.05 -16.31
N ALA A 78 13.17 -0.31 -15.88
CA ALA A 78 14.28 -0.87 -15.12
C ALA A 78 13.81 -1.53 -13.82
N ALA A 79 12.98 -0.84 -13.02
CA ALA A 79 12.43 -1.40 -11.78
C ALA A 79 11.57 -2.65 -12.04
N GLN A 80 10.79 -2.66 -13.12
CA GLN A 80 10.01 -3.83 -13.53
C GLN A 80 10.91 -4.99 -13.97
N ALA A 81 11.95 -4.73 -14.76
CA ALA A 81 12.89 -5.75 -15.21
C ALA A 81 13.64 -6.40 -14.03
N ILE A 82 14.14 -5.58 -13.10
CA ILE A 82 14.76 -6.04 -11.85
C ILE A 82 13.78 -6.90 -11.06
N THR A 83 12.53 -6.43 -10.88
CA THR A 83 11.51 -7.19 -10.15
C THR A 83 11.22 -8.53 -10.82
N ARG A 84 11.11 -8.59 -12.16
CA ARG A 84 10.91 -9.84 -12.90
C ARG A 84 12.04 -10.84 -12.65
N GLY A 85 13.29 -10.39 -12.68
CA GLY A 85 14.46 -11.24 -12.39
C GLY A 85 14.41 -11.80 -10.96
N LEU A 86 14.15 -10.94 -9.97
CA LEU A 86 14.05 -11.35 -8.57
C LEU A 86 12.89 -12.32 -8.32
N LEU A 87 11.74 -12.13 -8.99
CA LEU A 87 10.61 -13.05 -8.89
C LEU A 87 10.94 -14.42 -9.50
N ALA A 88 11.75 -14.49 -10.55
CA ALA A 88 12.21 -15.76 -11.11
C ALA A 88 13.09 -16.52 -10.10
N LEU A 89 14.04 -15.83 -9.45
CA LEU A 89 14.89 -16.40 -8.39
C LEU A 89 14.07 -16.82 -7.16
N ALA A 90 13.06 -16.04 -6.78
CA ALA A 90 12.16 -16.41 -5.68
C ALA A 90 11.34 -17.66 -6.03
N SER A 91 10.97 -17.82 -7.31
CA SER A 91 10.21 -18.98 -7.79
C SER A 91 11.06 -20.24 -7.90
N SER A 92 12.37 -20.12 -8.14
CA SER A 92 13.31 -21.25 -8.10
C SER A 92 13.76 -21.62 -6.68
N GLY A 93 13.39 -20.82 -5.67
CA GLY A 93 13.76 -21.03 -4.27
C GLY A 93 15.16 -20.53 -3.91
N GLU A 94 15.83 -19.83 -4.83
CA GLU A 94 17.15 -19.21 -4.61
C GLU A 94 17.07 -17.91 -3.82
N LEU A 95 15.90 -17.27 -3.82
CA LEU A 95 15.65 -16.02 -3.11
C LEU A 95 14.51 -16.24 -2.09
N LYS A 96 14.88 -16.34 -0.81
CA LYS A 96 13.97 -16.62 0.30
C LYS A 96 13.80 -15.44 1.23
N THR A 97 14.82 -14.63 1.43
CA THR A 97 14.77 -13.53 2.39
C THR A 97 15.05 -12.20 1.71
N ARG A 98 14.77 -11.12 2.43
CA ARG A 98 15.18 -9.78 1.98
C ARG A 98 16.69 -9.64 1.83
N GLN A 99 17.47 -10.37 2.63
CA GLN A 99 18.92 -10.34 2.51
C GLN A 99 19.32 -10.89 1.14
N ASP A 100 18.74 -12.03 0.73
CA ASP A 100 18.96 -12.62 -0.59
C ASP A 100 18.59 -11.65 -1.73
N VAL A 101 17.56 -10.82 -1.56
CA VAL A 101 17.23 -9.75 -2.52
C VAL A 101 18.38 -8.75 -2.66
N THR A 102 18.95 -8.33 -1.53
CA THR A 102 20.04 -7.35 -1.49
C THR A 102 21.28 -7.94 -2.15
N GLU A 103 21.63 -9.18 -1.78
CA GLU A 103 22.78 -9.92 -2.32
C GLU A 103 22.61 -10.19 -3.83
N ALA A 104 21.41 -10.53 -4.30
CA ALA A 104 21.12 -10.72 -5.71
C ALA A 104 21.26 -9.42 -6.52
N LEU A 105 20.83 -8.28 -5.95
CA LEU A 105 21.01 -6.97 -6.56
C LEU A 105 22.49 -6.61 -6.69
N GLU A 106 23.27 -6.78 -5.62
CA GLU A 106 24.71 -6.49 -5.60
C GLU A 106 25.49 -7.43 -6.54
N SER A 107 25.14 -8.72 -6.56
CA SER A 107 25.75 -9.71 -7.45
C SER A 107 25.44 -9.42 -8.92
N ALA A 108 24.30 -8.80 -9.21
CA ALA A 108 23.95 -8.33 -10.55
C ALA A 108 24.61 -6.98 -10.92
N GLY A 109 25.43 -6.40 -10.03
CA GLY A 109 26.17 -5.16 -10.25
C GLY A 109 25.42 -3.89 -9.86
N PHE A 110 24.28 -3.99 -9.17
CA PHE A 110 23.59 -2.82 -8.63
C PHE A 110 24.13 -2.43 -7.26
N GLU A 111 24.39 -1.14 -7.04
CA GLU A 111 24.79 -0.64 -5.73
C GLU A 111 23.56 -0.37 -4.86
N VAL A 112 23.43 -1.08 -3.73
CA VAL A 112 22.36 -0.83 -2.75
C VAL A 112 22.74 0.33 -1.83
N VAL A 113 22.20 1.50 -2.12
CA VAL A 113 22.51 2.75 -1.40
C VAL A 113 21.72 2.95 -0.12
N ARG A 114 20.52 2.36 0.00
CA ARG A 114 19.69 2.50 1.21
C ARG A 114 18.64 1.42 1.33
N THR A 115 18.46 0.90 2.53
CA THR A 115 17.32 0.06 2.90
C THR A 115 16.42 0.78 3.91
N THR A 116 15.10 0.62 3.77
CA THR A 116 14.10 1.07 4.77
C THR A 116 13.21 -0.11 5.17
N LYS A 117 12.23 0.06 6.05
CA LYS A 117 11.31 -1.03 6.40
C LYS A 117 10.51 -1.57 5.19
N SER A 118 10.24 -0.74 4.19
CA SER A 118 9.32 -1.07 3.08
C SER A 118 9.92 -0.90 1.69
N SER A 119 11.23 -0.65 1.58
CA SER A 119 11.86 -0.47 0.28
C SER A 119 13.38 -0.67 0.32
N ILE A 120 13.94 -0.97 -0.84
CA ILE A 120 15.36 -0.92 -1.14
C ILE A 120 15.57 0.20 -2.17
N SER A 121 16.64 0.98 -2.05
CA SER A 121 17.04 1.98 -3.04
C SER A 121 18.38 1.56 -3.61
N ILE A 122 18.49 1.58 -4.93
CA ILE A 122 19.72 1.32 -5.66
C ILE A 122 20.21 2.61 -6.33
N ALA A 123 21.53 2.73 -6.52
CA ALA A 123 22.09 3.78 -7.36
C ALA A 123 21.51 3.65 -8.78
N ASP A 124 21.35 4.78 -9.45
CA ASP A 124 21.00 4.78 -10.88
C ASP A 124 22.26 4.46 -11.70
N PRO A 125 22.29 3.38 -12.49
CA PRO A 125 23.44 3.05 -13.32
C PRO A 125 23.82 4.15 -14.31
N ASP A 126 22.84 4.92 -14.78
CA ASP A 126 23.04 6.04 -15.71
C ASP A 126 23.37 7.36 -14.97
N GLY A 127 23.47 7.31 -13.64
CA GLY A 127 23.64 8.46 -12.77
C GLY A 127 22.35 9.22 -12.46
N GLY A 128 22.41 10.07 -11.43
CA GLY A 128 21.26 10.87 -10.99
C GLY A 128 20.51 10.28 -9.79
N ARG A 129 19.18 10.44 -9.77
CA ARG A 129 18.37 10.04 -8.60
C ARG A 129 18.23 8.52 -8.50
N ASN A 130 18.56 7.98 -7.32
CA ASN A 130 18.40 6.59 -6.93
C ASN A 130 17.04 6.01 -7.34
N ILE A 131 17.05 4.75 -7.78
CA ILE A 131 15.84 4.01 -8.12
C ILE A 131 15.33 3.34 -6.84
N ARG A 132 14.12 3.72 -6.43
CA ARG A 132 13.46 3.14 -5.25
C ARG A 132 12.63 1.93 -5.64
N LEU A 133 13.03 0.77 -5.16
CA LEU A 133 12.32 -0.50 -5.28
C LEU A 133 11.44 -0.70 -4.04
N LYS A 134 10.11 -0.63 -4.23
CA LYS A 134 9.11 -0.78 -3.16
C LYS A 134 8.09 -1.82 -3.59
N GLY A 135 7.67 -2.68 -2.68
CA GLY A 135 6.70 -3.74 -2.93
C GLY A 135 7.02 -4.97 -2.08
N ALA A 136 6.18 -6.01 -2.16
CA ALA A 136 6.18 -7.12 -1.22
C ALA A 136 7.56 -7.78 -1.03
N ILE A 137 8.32 -7.96 -2.12
CA ILE A 137 9.64 -8.61 -2.06
C ILE A 137 10.75 -7.73 -1.47
N TYR A 138 10.52 -6.42 -1.34
CA TYR A 138 11.50 -5.45 -0.83
C TYR A 138 11.27 -5.06 0.64
N GLU A 139 10.19 -5.56 1.25
CA GLU A 139 9.82 -5.31 2.64
C GLU A 139 10.75 -6.05 3.60
N GLN A 140 11.02 -5.46 4.78
CA GLN A 140 11.84 -6.09 5.82
C GLN A 140 11.31 -7.47 6.24
N SER A 141 10.00 -7.65 6.21
CA SER A 141 9.32 -8.90 6.55
C SER A 141 9.27 -9.90 5.40
N PHE A 142 9.89 -9.62 4.26
CA PHE A 142 9.86 -10.54 3.13
C PHE A 142 10.55 -11.86 3.48
N ASN A 143 9.77 -12.93 3.41
CA ASN A 143 10.20 -14.30 3.62
C ASN A 143 9.39 -15.21 2.69
N ALA A 144 10.03 -15.79 1.68
CA ALA A 144 9.40 -16.73 0.79
C ALA A 144 9.44 -18.17 1.31
N GLY A 145 10.14 -18.48 2.42
CA GLY A 145 10.14 -19.81 3.06
C GLY A 145 10.30 -20.97 2.07
N GLU A 146 9.25 -21.78 1.94
CA GLU A 146 9.11 -22.92 1.02
C GLU A 146 8.69 -22.53 -0.41
N GLY A 147 8.32 -21.27 -0.62
CA GLY A 147 8.04 -20.64 -1.91
C GLY A 147 7.14 -19.40 -1.78
N LEU A 148 7.32 -18.42 -2.68
CA LEU A 148 6.57 -17.15 -2.66
C LEU A 148 5.05 -17.35 -2.62
N ARG A 149 4.54 -18.39 -3.31
CA ARG A 149 3.12 -18.72 -3.34
C ARG A 149 2.62 -19.22 -1.98
N ALA A 150 3.37 -20.10 -1.34
CA ALA A 150 3.00 -20.65 -0.04
C ALA A 150 2.94 -19.55 1.03
N GLU A 151 3.87 -18.60 0.98
CA GLU A 151 3.85 -17.43 1.85
C GLU A 151 2.60 -16.57 1.64
N ILE A 152 2.26 -16.26 0.38
CA ILE A 152 1.04 -15.47 0.08
C ILE A 152 -0.20 -16.20 0.59
N GLU A 153 -0.29 -17.51 0.40
CA GLU A 153 -1.41 -18.33 0.87
C GLU A 153 -1.50 -18.36 2.40
N SER A 154 -0.36 -18.50 3.10
CA SER A 154 -0.27 -18.47 4.56
C SER A 154 -0.68 -17.10 5.12
N ALA A 155 -0.09 -16.02 4.60
CA ALA A 155 -0.42 -14.66 5.00
C ALA A 155 -1.91 -14.34 4.76
N ALA A 156 -2.46 -14.78 3.63
CA ALA A 156 -3.89 -14.62 3.34
C ALA A 156 -4.76 -15.43 4.32
N ALA A 157 -4.35 -16.64 4.71
CA ALA A 157 -5.05 -17.45 5.68
C ALA A 157 -5.04 -16.83 7.09
N GLU A 158 -3.90 -16.31 7.54
CA GLU A 158 -3.79 -15.50 8.76
C GLU A 158 -4.68 -14.27 8.71
N TYR A 159 -4.63 -13.52 7.60
CA TYR A 159 -5.42 -12.32 7.42
C TYR A 159 -6.93 -12.57 7.47
N ARG A 160 -7.40 -13.71 6.92
CA ARG A 160 -8.79 -14.15 7.01
C ARG A 160 -9.17 -14.60 8.42
N ARG A 161 -8.31 -15.36 9.11
CA ARG A 161 -8.55 -15.77 10.50
C ARG A 161 -8.73 -14.57 11.43
N ASP A 162 -7.96 -13.51 11.21
CA ASP A 162 -8.00 -12.30 12.04
C ASP A 162 -9.09 -11.29 11.64
N ALA A 163 -9.99 -11.64 10.70
CA ALA A 163 -10.98 -10.71 10.15
C ALA A 163 -11.90 -10.12 11.22
N GLU A 164 -12.46 -10.96 12.12
CA GLU A 164 -13.37 -10.50 13.17
C GLU A 164 -12.68 -9.54 14.15
N SER A 165 -11.49 -9.91 14.64
CA SER A 165 -10.68 -9.07 15.52
C SER A 165 -10.31 -7.74 14.85
N ARG A 166 -9.96 -7.77 13.55
CA ARG A 166 -9.67 -6.56 12.77
C ARG A 166 -10.89 -5.66 12.64
N ILE A 167 -12.07 -6.21 12.37
CA ILE A 167 -13.33 -5.45 12.32
C ILE A 167 -13.67 -4.86 13.69
N GLN A 168 -13.47 -5.60 14.78
CA GLN A 168 -13.75 -5.13 16.13
C GLN A 168 -12.85 -3.93 16.51
N ARG A 169 -11.54 -4.04 16.28
CA ARG A 169 -10.60 -2.91 16.48
C ARG A 169 -10.96 -1.71 15.61
N ALA A 170 -11.37 -1.95 14.36
CA ALA A 170 -11.82 -0.87 13.48
C ALA A 170 -13.07 -0.17 14.02
N ARG A 171 -14.01 -0.89 14.64
CA ARG A 171 -15.20 -0.27 15.26
C ARG A 171 -14.82 0.73 16.36
N GLU A 172 -13.90 0.36 17.23
CA GLU A 172 -13.42 1.23 18.32
C GLU A 172 -12.75 2.51 17.78
N VAL A 173 -11.89 2.36 16.76
CA VAL A 173 -11.23 3.50 16.10
C VAL A 173 -12.24 4.39 15.38
N CYS A 174 -13.20 3.79 14.68
CA CYS A 174 -14.23 4.52 13.94
C CYS A 174 -15.14 5.31 14.89
N GLN A 175 -15.57 4.69 16.00
CA GLN A 175 -16.42 5.33 17.01
C GLN A 175 -15.69 6.51 17.67
N SER A 176 -14.51 6.27 18.24
CA SER A 176 -13.73 7.32 18.90
C SER A 176 -13.35 8.47 17.96
N GLY A 177 -13.06 8.15 16.69
CA GLY A 177 -12.80 9.16 15.67
C GLY A 177 -14.04 9.99 15.31
N THR A 178 -15.22 9.41 15.37
CA THR A 178 -16.50 10.10 15.10
C THR A 178 -16.88 11.01 16.25
N GLU A 179 -16.71 10.54 17.49
CA GLU A 179 -16.96 11.32 18.70
C GLU A 179 -16.07 12.57 18.76
N ARG A 180 -14.76 12.42 18.55
CA ARG A 180 -13.83 13.58 18.46
C ARG A 180 -14.24 14.57 17.38
N LYS A 181 -14.62 14.09 16.19
CA LYS A 181 -15.05 14.98 15.10
C LYS A 181 -16.36 15.69 15.41
N ARG A 182 -17.26 15.06 16.17
CA ARG A 182 -18.50 15.69 16.63
C ARG A 182 -18.20 16.81 17.62
N GLU A 183 -17.31 16.58 18.58
CA GLU A 183 -16.88 17.58 19.57
C GLU A 183 -16.20 18.79 18.90
N GLU A 184 -15.36 18.57 17.89
CA GLU A 184 -14.72 19.66 17.12
C GLU A 184 -15.72 20.58 16.38
N ASN A 185 -16.94 20.08 16.12
CA ASN A 185 -17.96 20.79 15.35
C ASN A 185 -19.11 21.34 16.22
N GLN A 186 -19.03 21.23 17.55
CA GLN A 186 -19.95 21.87 18.50
C GLN A 186 -19.45 23.26 18.88
#